data_AF-A0A2A5M6Y7-F1
#
_entry.id   AF-A0A2A5M6Y7-F1
#
_cell.length_a   1.000
_cell.length_b   1.000
_cell.length_c   1.000
_cell.angle_alpha   90.00
_cell.angle_beta   90.00
_cell.angle_gamma   90.00
#
_symmetry.space_group_name_H-M   'P 1'
#
loop_
_entity.id
_entity.type
_entity.pdbx_description
1 polymer ?
#
loop_
_entity_poly.entity_id
_entity_poly.type
_entity_poly.pdbx_seq_one_letter_code
_entity_poly.pdbx_strand_id
1 'polypeptide(L)'
;NIKMGDISEENDLYIIRIRAKGNKYRVVMIKKELIYDLLKNVSINYMSKDALLFVNKKGTPLTQSYVSRIVEQLLFRAGIRKQKNGAHMLRHTFATLLYKKQKDLILVQEA
;
A
#
# COMPACT_ATOMS: atom_id res chain seq x y z
N ASN A 1 7.21 4.64 -0.49
CA ASN A 1 7.56 5.81 0.35
C ASN A 1 6.39 6.77 0.36
N ILE A 2 5.32 6.41 1.06
CA ILE A 2 4.11 7.23 1.22
C ILE A 2 4.35 8.15 2.41
N LYS A 3 3.95 9.42 2.32
CA LYS A 3 3.98 10.40 3.40
C LYS A 3 2.58 10.67 3.94
N MET A 4 2.47 11.20 5.16
CA MET A 4 1.18 11.60 5.74
C MET A 4 0.44 12.61 4.84
N GLY A 5 1.17 13.58 4.28
CA GLY A 5 0.60 14.57 3.36
C GLY A 5 0.19 14.03 1.98
N ASP A 6 0.51 12.76 1.66
CA ASP A 6 0.05 12.13 0.42
C ASP A 6 -1.37 11.55 0.56
N ILE A 7 -1.95 11.56 1.76
CA ILE A 7 -3.28 11.00 2.06
C ILE A 7 -4.24 12.15 2.38
N SER A 8 -5.35 12.21 1.66
CA SER A 8 -6.47 13.11 1.96
C SER A 8 -7.76 12.32 2.11
N GLU A 9 -8.74 12.96 2.74
CA GLU A 9 -10.05 12.37 3.02
C GLU A 9 -11.12 13.03 2.17
N GLU A 10 -11.97 12.23 1.52
CA GLU A 10 -13.12 12.70 0.78
C GLU A 10 -14.29 11.74 1.04
N ASN A 11 -15.38 12.23 1.62
CA ASN A 11 -16.54 11.41 2.01
C ASN A 11 -16.14 10.17 2.85
N ASP A 12 -16.46 8.96 2.37
CA ASP A 12 -16.13 7.66 2.96
C ASP A 12 -14.82 7.06 2.41
N LEU A 13 -14.01 7.85 1.68
CA LEU A 13 -12.78 7.42 1.02
C LEU A 13 -11.52 8.12 1.57
N TYR A 14 -10.44 7.35 1.61
CA TYR A 14 -9.07 7.86 1.61
C TYR A 14 -8.57 7.94 0.18
N ILE A 15 -8.09 9.12 -0.21
CA ILE A 15 -7.46 9.41 -1.49
C ILE A 15 -5.94 9.44 -1.27
N ILE A 16 -5.22 8.53 -1.92
CA ILE A 16 -3.77 8.37 -1.72
C ILE A 16 -3.04 8.73 -3.01
N ARG A 17 -2.16 9.73 -2.94
CA ARG A 17 -1.32 10.17 -4.06
C ARG A 17 -0.01 9.39 -4.04
N ILE A 18 0.28 8.68 -5.13
CA ILE A 18 1.48 7.87 -5.28
C ILE A 18 2.38 8.50 -6.33
N ARG A 19 3.61 8.84 -5.94
CA ARG A 19 4.63 9.34 -6.88
C ARG A 19 5.16 8.19 -7.75
N ALA A 20 5.11 8.37 -9.06
CA ALA A 20 5.62 7.47 -10.07
C ALA A 20 6.87 8.04 -10.78
N LYS A 21 7.48 7.21 -11.65
CA LYS A 21 8.64 7.63 -12.47
C LYS A 21 8.26 8.82 -13.36
N GLY A 22 9.21 9.74 -13.56
CA GLY A 22 9.01 10.93 -14.40
C GLY A 22 8.13 12.00 -13.76
N ASN A 23 8.09 12.07 -12.43
CA ASN A 23 7.30 13.04 -11.67
C ASN A 23 5.78 12.97 -11.92
N LYS A 24 5.30 11.84 -12.45
CA LYS A 24 3.87 11.56 -12.59
C LYS A 24 3.31 11.14 -11.24
N TYR A 25 2.03 11.44 -11.01
CA TYR A 25 1.30 10.98 -9.84
C TYR A 25 0.18 10.05 -10.27
N ARG A 26 -0.06 9.01 -9.46
CA ARG A 26 -1.26 8.18 -9.53
C ARG A 26 -2.10 8.44 -8.30
N VAL A 27 -3.41 8.31 -8.43
CA VAL A 27 -4.34 8.42 -7.31
C VAL A 27 -4.99 7.06 -7.14
N VAL A 28 -4.98 6.55 -5.91
CA VAL A 28 -5.71 5.34 -5.53
C VAL A 28 -6.68 5.67 -4.41
N MET A 29 -7.83 5.01 -4.41
CA MET A 29 -8.89 5.24 -3.43
C MET A 29 -9.09 3.99 -2.59
N ILE A 30 -9.23 4.16 -1.27
CA ILE A 30 -9.49 3.07 -0.32
C ILE A 30 -10.62 3.52 0.59
N LYS A 31 -11.62 2.67 0.82
CA LYS A 31 -12.69 2.96 1.79
C LYS A 31 -12.11 3.19 3.19
N LYS A 32 -12.56 4.24 3.86
CA LYS A 32 -12.08 4.61 5.21
C LYS A 32 -12.24 3.47 6.20
N GLU A 33 -13.37 2.79 6.18
CA GLU A 33 -13.69 1.67 7.08
C GLU A 33 -12.63 0.55 7.09
N LEU A 34 -11.87 0.38 6.00
CA LEU A 34 -10.87 -0.70 5.89
C LEU A 34 -9.55 -0.37 6.58
N ILE A 35 -9.19 0.91 6.69
CA ILE A 35 -7.84 1.32 7.13
C ILE A 35 -7.84 2.46 8.14
N TYR A 36 -8.99 2.96 8.59
CA TYR A 36 -9.12 4.07 9.53
C TYR A 36 -8.28 3.85 10.79
N ASP A 37 -8.50 2.74 11.49
CA ASP A 37 -7.75 2.43 12.72
C ASP A 37 -6.27 2.18 12.45
N LEU A 38 -5.91 1.66 11.27
CA LEU A 38 -4.52 1.47 10.88
C LEU A 38 -3.81 2.82 10.73
N LEU A 39 -4.41 3.77 10.01
CA LEU A 39 -3.83 5.10 9.82
C LEU A 39 -3.73 5.87 11.14
N LYS A 40 -4.76 5.80 11.98
CA LYS A 40 -4.77 6.42 13.32
C LYS A 40 -3.63 5.90 14.22
N ASN A 41 -3.38 4.60 14.19
CA ASN A 41 -2.31 3.99 14.99
C ASN A 41 -0.91 4.31 14.43
N VAL A 42 -0.78 4.49 13.11
CA VAL A 42 0.50 4.81 12.46
C VAL A 42 0.90 6.28 12.68
N SER A 43 -0.04 7.21 12.80
CA SER A 43 0.25 8.63 13.01
C SER A 43 0.98 8.97 14.33
N ILE A 44 1.12 8.02 15.24
CA ILE A 44 1.80 8.19 16.54
C ILE A 44 3.34 8.03 16.42
N ASN A 45 3.86 7.79 15.20
CA ASN A 45 5.28 7.52 15.00
C ASN A 45 6.13 8.81 14.89
N TYR A 46 6.39 9.46 16.03
CA TYR A 46 7.16 10.72 16.18
C TYR A 46 8.62 10.68 15.68
N MET A 47 9.10 9.54 15.15
CA MET A 47 10.50 9.34 14.74
C MET A 47 10.78 9.66 13.26
N SER A 48 9.76 9.98 12.47
CA SER A 48 9.89 10.18 11.03
C SER A 48 10.32 11.61 10.69
N LYS A 49 11.59 11.80 10.30
CA LYS A 49 12.12 13.13 9.92
C LYS A 49 11.48 13.72 8.65
N ASP A 50 11.03 12.86 7.73
CA ASP A 50 10.50 13.26 6.42
C ASP A 50 8.97 13.11 6.28
N ALA A 51 8.27 12.96 7.42
CA ALA A 51 6.82 12.70 7.50
C ALA A 51 6.38 11.44 6.69
N LEU A 52 7.28 10.47 6.54
CA LEU A 52 6.97 9.15 5.99
C LEU A 52 5.97 8.43 6.91
N LEU A 53 4.96 7.82 6.30
CA LEU A 53 3.93 7.03 6.99
C LEU A 53 4.54 5.77 7.63
N PHE A 54 5.49 5.11 6.96
CA PHE A 54 6.12 3.90 7.46
C PHE A 54 7.63 4.06 7.58
N VAL A 55 8.15 3.86 8.78
CA VAL A 55 9.57 3.90 9.10
C VAL A 55 9.96 2.70 9.96
N ASN A 56 11.24 2.36 10.00
CA ASN A 56 11.76 1.41 10.97
C ASN A 56 11.96 2.08 12.35
N LYS A 57 12.44 1.30 13.33
CA LYS A 57 12.76 1.78 14.69
C LYS A 57 13.81 2.90 14.76
N LYS A 58 14.57 3.14 13.69
CA LYS A 58 15.56 4.22 13.58
C LYS A 58 15.00 5.46 12.88
N GLY A 59 13.71 5.46 12.52
CA GLY A 59 13.07 6.56 11.79
C GLY A 59 13.39 6.61 10.30
N THR A 60 14.02 5.58 9.72
CA THR A 60 14.39 5.55 8.29
C THR A 60 13.38 4.72 7.46
N PRO A 61 13.29 4.93 6.14
CA PRO A 61 12.35 4.21 5.28
C PRO A 61 12.52 2.69 5.38
N LEU A 62 11.40 1.97 5.32
CA LEU A 62 11.43 0.51 5.16
C LEU A 62 11.99 0.13 3.79
N THR A 63 12.79 -0.93 3.74
CA THR A 63 13.32 -1.47 2.47
C THR A 63 12.30 -2.39 1.80
N GLN A 64 12.38 -2.52 0.47
CA GLN A 64 11.52 -3.44 -0.28
C GLN A 64 11.67 -4.88 0.24
N SER A 65 12.89 -5.33 0.52
CA SER A 65 13.15 -6.69 1.01
C SER A 65 12.53 -6.92 2.38
N TYR A 66 12.52 -5.91 3.26
CA TYR A 66 11.88 -5.99 4.57
C TYR A 66 10.36 -6.18 4.44
N VAL A 67 9.71 -5.38 3.59
CA VAL A 67 8.27 -5.51 3.31
C VAL A 67 7.95 -6.87 2.67
N SER A 68 8.78 -7.32 1.71
CA SER A 68 8.60 -8.64 1.08
C SER A 68 8.64 -9.76 2.12
N ARG A 69 9.62 -9.72 3.02
CA ARG A 69 9.80 -10.72 4.08
C ARG A 69 8.61 -10.75 5.05
N ILE A 70 8.05 -9.60 5.42
CA ILE A 70 6.83 -9.55 6.24
C ILE A 70 5.69 -10.26 5.52
N VAL A 71 5.45 -9.93 4.25
CA VAL A 71 4.37 -10.53 3.47
C VAL A 71 4.59 -12.03 3.29
N GLU A 72 5.82 -12.47 3.00
CA GLU A 72 6.19 -13.88 2.90
C GLU A 72 5.86 -14.66 4.18
N GLN A 73 6.19 -14.10 5.35
CA GLN A 73 5.88 -14.73 6.65
C GLN A 73 4.37 -14.83 6.90
N LEU A 74 3.61 -13.80 6.53
CA LEU A 74 2.14 -13.82 6.64
C LEU A 74 1.53 -14.90 5.73
N LEU A 75 1.99 -14.99 4.47
CA LEU A 75 1.54 -16.00 3.52
C LEU A 75 1.87 -17.41 4.01
N PHE A 76 3.09 -17.61 4.54
CA PHE A 76 3.50 -18.89 5.11
C PHE A 76 2.60 -19.32 6.28
N ARG A 77 2.32 -18.41 7.21
CA ARG A 77 1.42 -18.67 8.35
C ARG A 77 -0.01 -18.96 7.90
N ALA A 78 -0.46 -18.33 6.81
CA ALA A 78 -1.76 -18.59 6.21
C ALA A 78 -1.80 -19.88 5.36
N GLY A 79 -0.71 -20.64 5.26
CA GLY A 79 -0.63 -21.85 4.44
C GLY A 79 -0.57 -21.59 2.92
N ILE A 80 -0.37 -20.35 2.50
CA ILE A 80 -0.34 -19.95 1.09
C ILE A 80 1.10 -20.09 0.57
N ARG A 81 1.36 -21.15 -0.20
CA ARG A 81 2.65 -21.38 -0.87
C ARG A 81 2.52 -21.10 -2.36
N LYS A 82 3.27 -20.11 -2.87
CA LYS A 82 3.35 -19.78 -4.30
C LYS A 82 4.81 -19.69 -4.74
N GLN A 83 5.03 -19.73 -6.05
CA GLN A 83 6.37 -19.59 -6.65
C GLN A 83 6.92 -18.17 -6.47
N LYS A 84 6.04 -17.16 -6.50
CA LYS A 84 6.36 -15.77 -6.15
C LYS A 84 5.74 -15.45 -4.79
N ASN A 85 6.59 -15.12 -3.82
CA ASN A 85 6.15 -14.71 -2.49
C ASN A 85 6.57 -13.24 -2.27
N GLY A 86 5.78 -12.48 -1.50
CA GLY A 86 6.00 -11.06 -1.24
C GLY A 86 4.93 -10.12 -1.79
N ALA A 87 5.10 -8.82 -1.56
CA ALA A 87 4.08 -7.80 -1.81
C ALA A 87 3.64 -7.70 -3.28
N HIS A 88 4.52 -8.00 -4.24
CA HIS A 88 4.17 -7.92 -5.67
C HIS A 88 3.15 -8.98 -6.10
N MET A 89 3.13 -10.13 -5.41
CA MET A 89 2.09 -11.15 -5.63
C MET A 89 0.70 -10.59 -5.29
N LEU A 90 0.58 -9.84 -4.18
CA LEU A 90 -0.68 -9.20 -3.81
C LEU A 90 -1.13 -8.17 -4.86
N ARG A 91 -0.19 -7.44 -5.49
CA ARG A 91 -0.52 -6.56 -6.63
C ARG A 91 -1.14 -7.32 -7.80
N HIS A 92 -0.59 -8.48 -8.16
CA HIS A 92 -1.17 -9.32 -9.23
C HIS A 92 -2.56 -9.85 -8.85
N THR A 93 -2.75 -10.26 -7.60
CA THR A 93 -4.06 -10.68 -7.09
C THR A 93 -5.08 -9.56 -7.18
N PHE A 94 -4.70 -8.33 -6.78
CA PHE A 94 -5.56 -7.15 -6.90
C PHE A 94 -5.96 -6.89 -8.35
N ALA A 95 -4.99 -6.83 -9.28
CA ALA A 95 -5.28 -6.59 -10.70
C ALA A 95 -6.20 -7.66 -11.30
N THR A 96 -5.95 -8.93 -10.99
CA THR A 96 -6.80 -10.05 -11.43
C THR A 96 -8.21 -9.94 -10.87
N LEU A 97 -8.36 -9.60 -9.59
CA LEU A 97 -9.66 -9.44 -8.95
C LEU A 97 -10.43 -8.24 -9.51
N LEU A 98 -9.74 -7.12 -9.74
CA LEU A 98 -10.32 -5.92 -10.32
C LEU A 98 -10.86 -6.20 -11.72
N TYR A 99 -10.05 -6.83 -12.58
CA TYR A 99 -10.48 -7.23 -13.92
C TYR A 99 -11.67 -8.20 -13.88
N LYS A 100 -11.64 -9.20 -12.98
CA LYS A 100 -12.76 -10.15 -12.84
C LYS A 100 -14.08 -9.48 -12.47
N LYS A 101 -14.04 -8.41 -11.67
CA LYS A 101 -15.23 -7.68 -11.23
C LYS A 101 -15.74 -6.66 -12.25
N GLN A 102 -14.82 -5.91 -12.86
CA GLN A 102 -15.18 -4.76 -13.70
C GLN A 102 -15.14 -5.07 -15.20
N LYS A 103 -14.38 -6.10 -15.62
CA LYS A 103 -14.10 -6.44 -17.01
C LYS A 103 -13.54 -5.28 -17.84
N ASP A 104 -12.83 -4.36 -17.18
CA ASP A 104 -12.24 -3.17 -17.78
C ASP A 104 -10.72 -3.22 -17.65
N LEU A 105 -10.01 -3.24 -18.78
CA LEU A 105 -8.55 -3.29 -18.82
C LEU A 105 -7.89 -1.92 -18.62
N ILE A 106 -8.57 -0.83 -19.02
CA ILE A 106 -8.07 0.55 -18.84
C ILE A 106 -8.04 0.86 -17.35
N LEU A 107 -9.13 0.54 -16.64
CA LEU A 107 -9.19 0.69 -15.18
C LEU A 107 -8.07 -0.08 -14.46
N VAL A 108 -7.75 -1.29 -14.92
CA VAL A 108 -6.66 -2.11 -14.35
C VAL A 108 -5.28 -1.51 -14.62
N GLN A 109 -5.10 -0.81 -15.74
CA GLN A 109 -3.85 -0.15 -16.10
C GLN A 109 -3.63 1.15 -15.29
N GLU A 110 -4.70 1.86 -14.97
CA GLU A 110 -4.65 3.11 -14.20
C GLU A 110 -4.45 2.88 -12.70
N ALA A 111 -4.91 1.75 -12.17
CA ALA A 111 -4.74 1.33 -10.76
C ALA A 111 -3.30 0.89 -10.37
#